data_AF-A0A397U007-F1
#
_entry.id   AF-A0A397U007-F1
#
_cell.length_a   1.000
_cell.length_b   1.000
_cell.length_c   1.000
_cell.angle_alpha   90.00
_cell.angle_beta   90.00
_cell.angle_gamma   90.00
#
_symmetry.space_group_name_H-M   'P 1'
#
loop_
_entity.id
_entity.type
_entity.pdbx_description
1 polymer ?
#
loop_
_entity_poly.entity_id
_entity_poly.type
_entity_poly.pdbx_seq_one_letter_code
_entity_poly.pdbx_strand_id
1 'polypeptide(L)'
;MTSVLYTKRHDNVILDPNEFDKMLKETDLNLTNFFADMCAILIPRDRSPYNKNDDRKKIVAILYLMAGIRNQHVNNFKLELALYLAESGVTCDAINALSSAGVLVTHQTVYNYKKKIADEHPIRVKKYFDEDKNNLCIYNLDDYHNIHENRHPDCTSLSSAVHLATCVAKSVEKSDPVPIMFNNKSVHNPNNIDASIVCEKLINQYQYCFDLSYS
;
A
#
# COMPACT_ATOMS: atom_id res chain seq x y z
N MET A 1 11.05 20.38 19.95
CA MET A 1 10.29 19.89 18.77
C MET A 1 11.18 19.25 17.70
N THR A 2 12.10 19.97 17.04
CA THR A 2 12.93 19.38 15.95
C THR A 2 13.74 18.16 16.41
N SER A 3 14.26 18.17 17.64
CA SER A 3 14.92 17.01 18.27
C SER A 3 13.99 15.81 18.40
N VAL A 4 12.76 16.02 18.89
CA VAL A 4 11.71 14.99 19.00
C VAL A 4 11.36 14.39 17.65
N LEU A 5 11.21 15.22 16.61
CA LEU A 5 10.92 14.72 15.26
C LEU A 5 12.13 14.02 14.63
N TYR A 6 13.35 14.40 15.02
CA TYR A 6 14.57 13.71 14.58
C TYR A 6 14.75 12.33 15.22
N THR A 7 14.37 12.15 16.50
CA THR A 7 14.41 10.84 17.14
C THR A 7 13.37 9.89 16.54
N LYS A 8 12.20 10.43 16.16
CA LYS A 8 11.12 9.67 15.51
C LYS A 8 11.21 9.61 13.98
N ARG A 9 12.36 9.96 13.39
CA ARG A 9 12.54 10.00 11.92
C ARG A 9 12.44 8.63 11.21
N HIS A 10 12.35 7.53 11.94
CA HIS A 10 12.16 6.20 11.35
C HIS A 10 10.73 5.69 11.53
N ASP A 11 9.90 6.45 12.24
CA ASP A 11 8.49 6.16 12.44
C ASP A 11 7.67 6.81 11.32
N ASN A 12 6.41 6.36 11.21
CA ASN A 12 5.45 6.97 10.30
C ASN A 12 5.15 8.42 10.69
N VAL A 13 4.84 9.25 9.70
CA VAL A 13 4.48 10.64 9.96
C VAL A 13 3.12 10.70 10.64
N ILE A 14 3.08 11.33 11.82
CA ILE A 14 1.84 11.53 12.58
C ILE A 14 1.20 12.83 12.13
N LEU A 15 0.08 12.75 11.42
CA LEU A 15 -0.67 13.90 10.91
C LEU A 15 -1.91 14.25 11.75
N ASP A 16 -2.40 13.32 12.58
CA ASP A 16 -3.50 13.63 13.49
C ASP A 16 -3.04 14.64 14.56
N PRO A 17 -3.74 15.78 14.73
CA PRO A 17 -3.32 16.81 15.68
C PRO A 17 -3.28 16.37 17.13
N ASN A 18 -4.14 15.44 17.55
CA ASN A 18 -4.17 14.99 18.94
C ASN A 18 -3.03 14.00 19.21
N GLU A 19 -2.80 13.07 18.27
CA GLU A 19 -1.66 12.15 18.35
C GLU A 19 -0.32 12.91 18.28
N PHE A 20 -0.23 13.93 17.43
CA PHE A 20 0.97 14.77 17.32
C PHE A 20 1.25 15.53 18.62
N ASP A 21 0.23 16.15 19.22
CA ASP A 21 0.36 16.85 20.50
C ASP A 21 0.75 15.89 21.63
N LYS A 22 0.10 14.72 21.70
CA LYS A 22 0.45 13.65 22.65
C LYS A 22 1.91 13.21 22.47
N MET A 23 2.34 12.98 21.23
CA MET A 23 3.72 12.60 20.90
C MET A 23 4.74 13.64 21.39
N LEU A 24 4.46 14.93 21.26
CA LEU A 24 5.35 15.99 21.76
C LEU A 24 5.42 15.98 23.30
N LYS A 25 4.26 15.93 23.97
CA LYS A 25 4.13 15.89 25.43
C LYS A 25 4.88 14.73 26.08
N GLU A 26 4.75 13.55 25.51
CA GLU A 26 5.38 12.33 26.02
C GLU A 26 6.90 12.33 25.82
N THR A 27 7.41 13.00 24.78
CA THR A 27 8.84 12.99 24.46
C THR A 27 9.61 14.11 25.18
N ASP A 28 9.01 15.28 25.37
CA ASP A 28 9.65 16.43 26.00
C ASP A 28 8.64 17.27 26.78
N LEU A 29 8.76 17.28 28.12
CA LEU A 29 7.88 18.01 29.02
C LEU A 29 7.84 19.52 28.74
N ASN A 30 8.91 20.10 28.17
CA ASN A 30 8.92 21.52 27.79
C ASN A 30 8.00 21.83 26.61
N LEU A 31 7.56 20.81 25.86
CA LEU A 31 6.64 20.94 24.75
C LEU A 31 5.17 20.73 25.14
N THR A 32 4.88 20.60 26.44
CA THR A 32 3.54 20.24 26.92
C THR A 32 2.44 21.18 26.42
N ASN A 33 2.70 22.48 26.37
CA ASN A 33 1.72 23.45 25.86
C ASN A 33 2.04 23.95 24.45
N PHE A 34 3.16 23.51 23.85
CA PHE A 34 3.68 24.07 22.61
C PHE A 34 2.67 24.03 21.46
N PHE A 35 2.02 22.89 21.23
CA PHE A 35 1.06 22.77 20.13
C PHE A 35 -0.20 23.60 20.38
N ALA A 36 -0.71 23.60 21.62
CA ALA A 36 -1.84 24.42 22.02
C ALA A 36 -1.55 25.92 21.83
N ASP A 37 -0.36 26.37 22.20
CA ASP A 37 0.10 27.75 22.03
C ASP A 37 0.20 28.10 20.53
N MET A 38 0.77 27.23 19.70
CA MET A 38 0.82 27.42 18.24
C MET A 38 -0.59 27.52 17.63
N CYS A 39 -1.53 26.69 18.08
CA CYS A 39 -2.92 26.79 17.67
C CYS A 39 -3.56 28.11 18.11
N ALA A 40 -3.32 28.57 19.34
CA ALA A 40 -3.86 29.83 19.84
C ALA A 40 -3.32 31.05 19.07
N ILE A 41 -2.06 30.99 18.61
CA ILE A 41 -1.42 32.04 17.81
C ILE A 41 -1.97 32.07 16.37
N LEU A 42 -2.08 30.90 15.73
CA LEU A 42 -2.34 30.82 14.28
C LEU A 42 -3.82 30.69 13.91
N ILE A 43 -4.69 30.30 14.85
CA ILE A 43 -6.13 30.10 14.60
C ILE A 43 -6.92 31.29 15.12
N PRO A 44 -7.62 32.06 14.26
CA PRO A 44 -8.53 33.11 14.67
C PRO A 44 -9.60 32.62 15.66
N ARG A 45 -9.95 33.48 16.63
CA ARG A 45 -10.91 33.14 17.70
C ARG A 45 -12.30 32.79 17.16
N ASP A 46 -12.75 33.53 16.16
CA ASP A 46 -14.11 33.48 15.61
C ASP A 46 -14.32 32.36 14.58
N ARG A 47 -13.32 31.49 14.41
CA ARG A 47 -13.39 30.42 13.42
C ARG A 47 -14.35 29.31 13.86
N SER A 48 -15.08 28.75 12.90
CA SER A 48 -16.03 27.66 13.16
C SER A 48 -15.31 26.41 13.72
N PRO A 49 -15.98 25.58 14.53
CA PRO A 49 -15.38 24.37 15.10
C PRO A 49 -14.78 23.41 14.04
N TYR A 50 -15.50 23.24 12.92
CA TYR A 50 -15.02 22.43 11.79
C TYR A 50 -13.71 22.96 11.22
N ASN A 51 -13.65 24.27 10.92
CA ASN A 51 -12.47 24.91 10.37
C ASN A 51 -11.30 24.87 11.37
N LYS A 52 -11.56 25.05 12.67
CA LYS A 52 -10.54 24.93 13.71
C LYS A 52 -9.83 23.57 13.67
N ASN A 53 -10.56 22.48 13.41
CA ASN A 53 -9.94 21.16 13.31
C ASN A 53 -9.04 21.02 12.07
N ASP A 54 -9.50 21.53 10.92
CA ASP A 54 -8.71 21.54 9.69
C ASP A 54 -7.44 22.40 9.83
N ASP A 55 -7.53 23.53 10.51
CA ASP A 55 -6.36 24.38 10.76
C ASP A 55 -5.34 23.72 11.68
N ARG A 56 -5.79 22.96 12.68
CA ARG A 56 -4.87 22.17 13.51
C ARG A 56 -4.04 21.21 12.66
N LYS A 57 -4.66 20.56 11.66
CA LYS A 57 -3.93 19.68 10.71
C LYS A 57 -2.91 20.47 9.88
N LYS A 58 -3.30 21.66 9.39
CA LYS A 58 -2.39 22.56 8.66
C LYS A 58 -1.20 23.00 9.53
N ILE A 59 -1.42 23.29 10.81
CA ILE A 59 -0.35 23.65 11.74
C ILE A 59 0.61 22.48 11.93
N VAL A 60 0.13 21.24 12.08
CA VAL A 60 1.00 20.05 12.13
C VAL A 60 1.91 19.98 10.90
N ALA A 61 1.35 20.13 9.69
CA ALA A 61 2.14 20.15 8.46
C ALA A 61 3.20 21.26 8.45
N ILE A 62 2.84 22.48 8.87
CA ILE A 62 3.78 23.60 8.99
C ILE A 62 4.92 23.28 9.98
N LEU A 63 4.60 22.67 11.12
CA LEU A 63 5.60 22.30 12.13
C LEU A 63 6.59 21.26 11.60
N TYR A 64 6.14 20.25 10.83
CA TYR A 64 7.03 19.33 10.14
C TYR A 64 7.93 20.04 9.13
N LEU A 65 7.39 20.96 8.33
CA LEU A 65 8.18 21.73 7.37
C LEU A 65 9.25 22.58 8.07
N MET A 66 8.88 23.30 9.15
CA MET A 66 9.82 24.07 9.96
C MET A 66 10.93 23.17 10.56
N ALA A 67 10.57 21.97 11.05
CA ALA A 67 11.52 21.02 11.55
C ALA A 67 12.49 20.52 10.48
N GLY A 68 11.97 20.18 9.30
CA GLY A 68 12.76 19.70 8.17
C GLY A 68 13.61 20.78 7.48
N ILE A 69 13.24 22.06 7.61
CA ILE A 69 14.12 23.18 7.22
C ILE A 69 15.30 23.27 8.19
N ARG A 70 15.04 23.14 9.50
CA ARG A 70 16.09 23.22 10.52
C ARG A 70 17.01 22.00 10.54
N ASN A 71 16.52 20.82 10.17
CA ASN A 71 17.29 19.58 10.16
C ASN A 71 16.93 18.73 8.94
N GLN A 72 17.88 18.56 8.02
CA GLN A 72 17.72 17.79 6.79
C GLN A 72 17.41 16.31 7.02
N HIS A 73 17.66 15.77 8.21
CA HIS A 73 17.30 14.40 8.56
C HIS A 73 15.84 14.24 9.00
N VAL A 74 15.09 15.35 9.17
CA VAL A 74 13.65 15.36 9.45
C VAL A 74 12.88 15.60 8.14
N ASN A 75 13.06 14.68 7.20
CA ASN A 75 12.53 14.83 5.83
C ASN A 75 11.34 13.90 5.50
N ASN A 76 10.87 13.07 6.44
CA ASN A 76 9.81 12.08 6.19
C ASN A 76 8.55 12.73 5.61
N PHE A 77 8.07 13.80 6.24
CA PHE A 77 6.89 14.52 5.75
C PHE A 77 7.10 15.12 4.35
N LYS A 78 8.30 15.68 4.08
CA LYS A 78 8.65 16.22 2.76
C LYS A 78 8.66 15.13 1.69
N LEU A 79 9.14 13.93 2.06
CA LEU A 79 9.17 12.76 1.18
C LEU A 79 7.76 12.25 0.89
N GLU A 80 6.90 12.09 1.90
CA GLU A 80 5.51 11.68 1.72
C GLU A 80 4.74 12.66 0.84
N LEU A 81 4.90 13.96 1.09
CA LEU A 81 4.27 14.99 0.28
C LEU A 81 4.77 14.97 -1.17
N ALA A 82 6.08 14.77 -1.38
CA ALA A 82 6.66 14.68 -2.71
C ALA A 82 6.22 13.42 -3.46
N LEU A 83 6.10 12.29 -2.77
CA LEU A 83 5.55 11.04 -3.32
C LEU A 83 4.11 11.25 -3.78
N TYR A 84 3.27 11.83 -2.93
CA TYR A 84 1.87 12.12 -3.26
C TYR A 84 1.74 13.00 -4.51
N LEU A 85 2.53 14.08 -4.59
CA LEU A 85 2.51 14.97 -5.75
C LEU A 85 3.02 14.27 -7.01
N ALA A 86 4.06 13.45 -6.91
CA ALA A 86 4.56 12.66 -8.04
C ALA A 86 3.50 11.67 -8.56
N GLU A 87 2.75 11.00 -7.67
CA GLU A 87 1.61 10.13 -8.06
C GLU A 87 0.44 10.93 -8.64
N SER A 88 0.27 12.18 -8.22
CA SER A 88 -0.75 13.10 -8.74
C SER A 88 -0.38 13.70 -10.11
N GLY A 89 0.73 13.28 -10.72
CA GLY A 89 1.17 13.72 -12.04
C GLY A 89 1.92 15.06 -12.06
N VAL A 90 2.41 15.54 -10.90
CA VAL A 90 3.23 16.77 -10.86
C VAL A 90 4.58 16.52 -11.55
N THR A 91 5.02 17.48 -12.37
CA THR A 91 6.27 17.35 -13.14
C THR A 91 7.51 17.33 -12.23
N CYS A 92 8.57 16.69 -12.72
CA CYS A 92 9.86 16.63 -12.04
C CYS A 92 10.42 18.03 -11.72
N ASP A 93 10.24 18.98 -12.65
CA ASP A 93 10.69 20.36 -12.50
C ASP A 93 9.93 21.09 -11.39
N ALA A 94 8.61 20.91 -11.30
CA ALA A 94 7.80 21.47 -10.23
C ALA A 94 8.19 20.88 -8.86
N ILE A 95 8.45 19.57 -8.79
CA ILE A 95 8.96 18.92 -7.57
C ILE A 95 10.32 19.50 -7.16
N ASN A 96 11.24 19.65 -8.11
CA ASN A 96 12.57 20.20 -7.84
C ASN A 96 12.51 21.69 -7.45
N ALA A 97 11.62 22.47 -8.04
CA ALA A 97 11.39 23.86 -7.65
C ALA A 97 10.89 23.96 -6.20
N LEU A 98 9.90 23.16 -5.81
CA LEU A 98 9.39 23.11 -4.44
C LEU A 98 10.41 22.51 -3.44
N SER A 99 11.25 21.59 -3.90
CA SER A 99 12.38 21.09 -3.12
C SER A 99 13.40 22.20 -2.85
N SER A 100 13.67 23.05 -3.84
CA SER A 100 14.59 24.19 -3.72
C SER A 100 14.03 25.26 -2.77
N ALA A 101 12.70 25.40 -2.71
CA ALA A 101 12.00 26.21 -1.72
C ALA A 101 11.97 25.58 -0.30
N GLY A 102 12.54 24.38 -0.12
CA GLY A 102 12.62 23.69 1.17
C GLY A 102 11.33 22.96 1.59
N VAL A 103 10.32 22.88 0.71
CA VAL A 103 9.01 22.26 1.00
C VAL A 103 9.04 20.76 0.77
N LEU A 104 9.69 20.32 -0.30
CA LEU A 104 9.76 18.91 -0.71
C LEU A 104 11.18 18.34 -0.65
N VAL A 105 11.30 17.06 -0.95
CA VAL A 105 12.56 16.43 -1.39
C VAL A 105 12.68 16.51 -2.91
N THR A 106 13.90 16.31 -3.42
CA THR A 106 14.16 16.34 -4.87
C THR A 106 13.45 15.19 -5.58
N HIS A 107 13.15 15.38 -6.86
CA HIS A 107 12.61 14.32 -7.71
C HIS A 107 13.51 13.07 -7.70
N GLN A 108 14.84 13.25 -7.69
CA GLN A 108 15.79 12.13 -7.60
C GLN A 108 15.60 11.32 -6.31
N THR A 109 15.32 11.99 -5.19
CA THR A 109 15.06 11.32 -3.91
C THR A 109 13.78 10.49 -3.98
N VAL A 110 12.71 11.05 -4.57
CA VAL A 110 11.45 10.34 -4.81
C VAL A 110 11.69 9.10 -5.68
N TYR A 111 12.38 9.25 -6.81
CA TYR A 111 12.70 8.15 -7.72
C TYR A 111 13.49 7.03 -7.02
N ASN A 112 14.55 7.38 -6.29
CA ASN A 112 15.36 6.42 -5.55
C ASN A 112 14.53 5.68 -4.49
N TYR A 113 13.61 6.37 -3.82
CA TYR A 113 12.73 5.77 -2.83
C TYR A 113 11.73 4.80 -3.45
N LYS A 114 11.10 5.17 -4.57
CA LYS A 114 10.22 4.27 -5.35
C LYS A 114 10.97 3.03 -5.83
N LYS A 115 12.19 3.23 -6.35
CA LYS A 115 13.07 2.13 -6.76
C LYS A 115 13.37 1.18 -5.60
N LYS A 116 13.73 1.72 -4.43
CA LYS A 116 13.95 0.91 -3.21
C LYS A 116 12.71 0.10 -2.83
N ILE A 117 11.51 0.69 -2.88
CA ILE A 117 10.26 -0.04 -2.62
C ILE A 117 10.08 -1.19 -3.62
N ALA A 118 10.30 -0.93 -4.91
CA ALA A 118 10.18 -1.94 -5.96
C ALA A 118 11.20 -3.07 -5.78
N ASP A 119 12.45 -2.73 -5.46
CA ASP A 119 13.53 -3.71 -5.22
C ASP A 119 13.25 -4.57 -3.96
N GLU A 120 12.67 -3.97 -2.91
CA GLU A 120 12.29 -4.69 -1.68
C GLU A 120 10.99 -5.48 -1.81
N HIS A 121 10.14 -5.16 -2.79
CA HIS A 121 8.81 -5.73 -2.92
C HIS A 121 8.82 -7.27 -3.03
N PRO A 122 9.63 -7.91 -3.90
CA PRO A 122 9.68 -9.38 -3.97
C PRO A 122 10.09 -10.03 -2.65
N ILE A 123 10.99 -9.40 -1.88
CA ILE A 123 11.45 -9.91 -0.60
C ILE A 123 10.32 -9.86 0.43
N ARG A 124 9.59 -8.73 0.50
CA ARG A 124 8.45 -8.56 1.41
C ARG A 124 7.31 -9.51 1.06
N VAL A 125 7.02 -9.65 -0.23
CA VAL A 125 6.00 -10.58 -0.73
C VAL A 125 6.39 -12.01 -0.36
N LYS A 126 7.61 -12.45 -0.65
CA LYS A 126 8.09 -13.78 -0.25
C LYS A 126 7.95 -14.02 1.25
N LYS A 127 8.39 -13.05 2.07
CA LYS A 127 8.28 -13.11 3.53
C LYS A 127 6.81 -13.28 3.98
N TYR A 128 5.89 -12.54 3.38
CA TYR A 128 4.44 -12.68 3.65
C TYR A 128 3.94 -14.09 3.34
N PHE A 129 4.28 -14.65 2.17
CA PHE A 129 3.92 -16.03 1.82
C PHE A 129 4.51 -17.06 2.80
N ASP A 130 5.76 -16.87 3.23
CA ASP A 130 6.43 -17.79 4.17
C ASP A 130 5.80 -17.75 5.58
N GLU A 131 5.42 -16.55 6.05
CA GLU A 131 4.79 -16.33 7.36
C GLU A 131 3.34 -16.85 7.39
N ASP A 132 2.60 -16.68 6.30
CA ASP A 132 1.18 -17.04 6.20
C ASP A 132 0.93 -18.38 5.50
N LYS A 133 1.96 -19.17 5.21
CA LYS A 133 1.88 -20.38 4.36
C LYS A 133 0.76 -21.37 4.70
N ASN A 134 0.37 -21.45 5.97
CA ASN A 134 -0.73 -22.31 6.40
C ASN A 134 -2.07 -21.62 6.10
N ASN A 135 -2.22 -20.34 6.42
CA ASN A 135 -3.51 -19.63 6.41
C ASN A 135 -3.74 -18.81 5.13
N LEU A 136 -2.97 -19.06 4.09
CA LEU A 136 -3.01 -18.26 2.87
C LEU A 136 -4.09 -18.76 1.91
N CYS A 137 -5.01 -17.86 1.54
CA CYS A 137 -5.91 -18.06 0.42
C CYS A 137 -5.42 -17.28 -0.79
N ILE A 138 -5.32 -17.97 -1.94
CA ILE A 138 -5.02 -17.35 -3.24
C ILE A 138 -6.30 -17.40 -4.07
N TYR A 139 -6.81 -16.22 -4.38
CA TYR A 139 -7.97 -16.04 -5.24
C TYR A 139 -7.49 -15.67 -6.64
N ASN A 140 -7.80 -16.49 -7.62
CA ASN A 140 -7.65 -16.12 -9.01
C ASN A 140 -8.93 -15.40 -9.42
N LEU A 141 -8.88 -14.07 -9.50
CA LEU A 141 -9.97 -13.25 -10.00
C LEU A 141 -9.78 -13.11 -11.51
N ASP A 142 -10.56 -13.86 -12.27
CA ASP A 142 -10.63 -13.67 -13.70
C ASP A 142 -11.56 -12.49 -14.00
N ASP A 143 -11.09 -11.52 -14.77
CA ASP A 143 -11.92 -10.41 -15.27
C ASP A 143 -12.76 -10.91 -16.44
N TYR A 144 -13.65 -11.86 -16.14
CA TYR A 144 -14.47 -12.58 -17.09
C TYR A 144 -15.49 -11.62 -17.76
N HIS A 145 -15.01 -10.72 -18.62
CA HIS A 145 -15.74 -9.56 -19.11
C HIS A 145 -16.10 -9.63 -20.60
N ASN A 146 -16.18 -10.85 -21.18
CA ASN A 146 -16.44 -10.94 -22.62
C ASN A 146 -17.21 -12.17 -23.17
N ILE A 147 -18.02 -12.88 -22.36
CA ILE A 147 -18.82 -14.02 -22.88
C ILE A 147 -20.33 -13.79 -22.98
N HIS A 148 -20.83 -12.60 -22.65
CA HIS A 148 -22.27 -12.33 -22.71
C HIS A 148 -22.71 -11.30 -23.75
N GLU A 149 -21.80 -10.79 -24.58
CA GLU A 149 -22.23 -10.18 -25.84
C GLU A 149 -22.49 -11.29 -26.86
N ASN A 150 -23.73 -11.41 -27.32
CA ASN A 150 -24.09 -12.22 -28.49
C ASN A 150 -23.27 -11.71 -29.69
N ARG A 151 -22.16 -12.37 -30.01
CA ARG A 151 -21.42 -12.14 -31.25
C ARG A 151 -21.93 -13.11 -32.31
N HIS A 152 -22.42 -12.58 -33.43
CA HIS A 152 -22.65 -13.39 -34.62
C HIS A 152 -21.26 -13.86 -35.13
N PRO A 153 -21.06 -15.15 -35.40
CA PRO A 153 -19.76 -15.67 -35.81
C PRO A 153 -19.49 -15.29 -37.27
N ASP A 154 -18.99 -14.07 -37.49
CA ASP A 154 -18.76 -13.52 -38.83
C ASP A 154 -17.34 -13.82 -39.34
N CYS A 155 -16.46 -14.37 -38.49
CA CYS A 155 -15.07 -14.66 -38.82
C CYS A 155 -14.51 -15.83 -37.99
N THR A 156 -13.55 -16.57 -38.55
CA THR A 156 -12.83 -17.69 -37.92
C THR A 156 -11.62 -17.27 -37.09
N SER A 157 -11.51 -15.99 -36.73
CA SER A 157 -10.42 -15.50 -35.89
C SER A 157 -10.62 -15.95 -34.44
N LEU A 158 -9.61 -16.66 -33.90
CA LEU A 158 -9.52 -16.94 -32.47
C LEU A 158 -9.38 -15.61 -31.72
N SER A 159 -10.25 -15.35 -30.74
CA SER A 159 -10.03 -14.25 -29.81
C SER A 159 -8.73 -14.54 -29.05
N SER A 160 -7.75 -13.65 -29.15
CA SER A 160 -6.62 -13.69 -28.23
C SER A 160 -7.17 -13.46 -26.82
N ALA A 161 -6.89 -14.38 -25.90
CA ALA A 161 -7.16 -14.17 -24.48
C ALA A 161 -6.23 -13.05 -23.98
N VAL A 162 -6.65 -11.79 -24.16
CA VAL A 162 -6.00 -10.61 -23.57
C VAL A 162 -6.67 -10.30 -22.22
N HIS A 163 -7.06 -11.33 -21.48
CA HIS A 163 -7.80 -11.20 -20.22
C HIS A 163 -6.83 -11.34 -19.04
N LEU A 164 -6.80 -10.33 -18.19
CA LEU A 164 -5.84 -10.15 -17.12
C LEU A 164 -6.38 -10.85 -15.88
N ALA A 165 -6.01 -12.11 -15.67
CA ALA A 165 -6.29 -12.78 -14.39
C ALA A 165 -5.52 -12.06 -13.26
N THR A 166 -6.25 -11.50 -12.29
CA THR A 166 -5.68 -10.87 -11.10
C THR A 166 -5.63 -11.87 -9.96
N CYS A 167 -4.43 -12.27 -9.53
CA CYS A 167 -4.27 -13.12 -8.36
C CYS A 167 -4.20 -12.27 -7.08
N VAL A 168 -5.12 -12.50 -6.14
CA VAL A 168 -5.14 -11.86 -4.82
C VAL A 168 -4.78 -12.90 -3.77
N ALA A 169 -3.69 -12.66 -3.04
CA ALA A 169 -3.30 -13.50 -1.90
C ALA A 169 -3.65 -12.81 -0.59
N LYS A 170 -4.34 -13.51 0.32
CA LYS A 170 -4.75 -12.97 1.63
C LYS A 170 -4.70 -14.04 2.71
N SER A 171 -4.11 -13.70 3.85
CA SER A 171 -4.12 -14.50 5.06
C SER A 171 -5.49 -14.45 5.75
N VAL A 172 -5.98 -15.60 6.20
CA VAL A 172 -7.28 -15.76 6.87
C VAL A 172 -7.06 -16.22 8.31
N GLU A 173 -7.26 -15.31 9.27
CA GLU A 173 -6.96 -15.54 10.70
C GLU A 173 -7.89 -16.55 11.42
N LYS A 174 -9.04 -16.91 10.82
CA LYS A 174 -10.12 -17.66 11.50
C LYS A 174 -10.63 -18.88 10.72
N SER A 175 -9.90 -19.33 9.72
CA SER A 175 -10.18 -20.60 9.07
C SER A 175 -9.11 -21.59 9.46
N ASP A 176 -9.50 -22.81 9.77
CA ASP A 176 -8.52 -23.89 9.83
C ASP A 176 -7.90 -24.01 8.44
N PRO A 177 -6.57 -23.88 8.33
CA PRO A 177 -5.89 -24.02 7.07
C PRO A 177 -6.06 -25.46 6.56
N VAL A 178 -6.15 -25.65 5.23
CA VAL A 178 -6.06 -27.00 4.68
C VAL A 178 -4.67 -27.54 5.07
N PRO A 179 -4.59 -28.59 5.90
CA PRO A 179 -3.31 -29.01 6.43
C PRO A 179 -2.42 -29.52 5.30
N ILE A 180 -1.14 -29.11 5.30
CA ILE A 180 -0.15 -29.57 4.32
C ILE A 180 -0.11 -31.10 4.25
N MET A 181 -0.36 -31.75 5.38
CA MET A 181 -0.46 -33.19 5.51
C MET A 181 -1.88 -33.58 5.93
N PHE A 182 -2.55 -34.37 5.09
CA PHE A 182 -3.84 -34.99 5.41
C PHE A 182 -3.68 -36.51 5.29
N ASN A 183 -3.97 -37.26 6.35
CA ASN A 183 -3.79 -38.73 6.39
C ASN A 183 -2.38 -39.19 5.97
N ASN A 184 -1.32 -38.55 6.49
CA ASN A 184 0.09 -38.81 6.14
C ASN A 184 0.42 -38.65 4.64
N LYS A 185 -0.42 -37.95 3.87
CA LYS A 185 -0.16 -37.59 2.48
C LYS A 185 -0.09 -36.08 2.35
N SER A 186 0.90 -35.59 1.61
CA SER A 186 0.99 -34.16 1.29
C SER A 186 -0.19 -33.79 0.40
N VAL A 187 -1.03 -32.85 0.86
CA VAL A 187 -2.09 -32.24 0.05
C VAL A 187 -1.47 -31.21 -0.90
N HIS A 188 -0.36 -30.60 -0.50
CA HIS A 188 0.42 -29.74 -1.38
C HIS A 188 1.18 -30.58 -2.41
N ASN A 189 1.01 -30.23 -3.68
CA ASN A 189 1.87 -30.70 -4.76
C ASN A 189 3.21 -29.93 -4.68
N PRO A 190 4.38 -30.59 -4.49
CA PRO A 190 5.67 -29.91 -4.45
C PRO A 190 6.01 -29.20 -5.77
N ASN A 191 5.41 -29.61 -6.90
CA ASN A 191 5.54 -28.95 -8.19
C ASN A 191 4.48 -27.86 -8.43
N ASN A 192 3.70 -27.50 -7.41
CA ASN A 192 2.58 -26.56 -7.47
C ASN A 192 1.49 -27.00 -8.48
N ILE A 193 1.54 -26.49 -9.72
CA ILE A 193 0.66 -26.88 -10.82
C ILE A 193 1.51 -27.65 -11.82
N ASP A 194 1.35 -28.97 -11.83
CA ASP A 194 1.94 -29.82 -12.87
C ASP A 194 0.90 -29.99 -13.98
N ALA A 195 1.05 -29.21 -15.05
CA ALA A 195 0.12 -29.20 -16.17
C ALA A 195 -0.04 -30.58 -16.80
N SER A 196 1.00 -31.41 -16.83
CA SER A 196 0.94 -32.75 -17.39
C SER A 196 0.04 -33.64 -16.55
N ILE A 197 0.19 -33.61 -15.22
CA ILE A 197 -0.61 -34.42 -14.30
C ILE A 197 -2.06 -33.93 -14.27
N VAL A 198 -2.28 -32.62 -14.32
CA VAL A 198 -3.63 -32.03 -14.40
C VAL A 198 -4.32 -32.48 -15.69
N CYS A 199 -3.66 -32.35 -16.84
CA CYS A 199 -4.19 -32.82 -18.12
C CYS A 199 -4.47 -34.32 -18.12
N GLU A 200 -3.54 -35.13 -17.61
CA GLU A 200 -3.72 -36.59 -17.52
C GLU A 200 -4.94 -36.95 -16.67
N LYS A 201 -5.14 -36.31 -15.51
CA LYS A 201 -6.31 -36.58 -14.67
C LYS A 201 -7.60 -36.06 -15.28
N LEU A 202 -7.60 -34.89 -15.90
CA LEU A 202 -8.78 -34.34 -16.57
C LEU A 202 -9.24 -35.27 -17.70
N ILE A 203 -8.31 -35.78 -18.51
CA ILE A 203 -8.60 -36.71 -19.60
C ILE A 203 -8.96 -38.10 -19.07
N ASN A 204 -8.18 -38.67 -18.17
CA ASN A 204 -8.35 -40.09 -17.84
C ASN A 204 -9.35 -40.35 -16.71
N GLN A 205 -9.56 -39.40 -15.79
CA GLN A 205 -10.48 -39.56 -14.66
C GLN A 205 -11.77 -38.77 -14.81
N TYR A 206 -11.72 -37.56 -15.34
CA TYR A 206 -12.87 -36.65 -15.32
C TYR A 206 -13.49 -36.36 -16.69
N GLN A 207 -12.98 -36.96 -17.77
CA GLN A 207 -13.49 -36.74 -19.12
C GLN A 207 -14.99 -37.02 -19.23
N TYR A 208 -15.48 -38.06 -18.53
CA TYR A 208 -16.92 -38.37 -18.49
C TYR A 208 -17.76 -37.28 -17.80
N CYS A 209 -17.18 -36.46 -16.91
CA CYS A 209 -17.87 -35.36 -16.24
C CYS A 209 -18.03 -34.14 -17.14
N PHE A 210 -17.13 -33.94 -18.11
CA PHE A 210 -17.18 -32.80 -19.03
C PHE A 210 -18.21 -33.01 -20.16
N ASP A 211 -18.55 -34.26 -20.47
CA ASP A 211 -19.59 -34.62 -21.45
C ASP A 211 -21.01 -34.61 -20.87
N LEU A 212 -21.17 -34.38 -19.56
CA LEU A 212 -22.49 -34.21 -18.95
C LEU A 212 -22.96 -32.77 -19.19
N SER A 213 -23.81 -32.57 -20.19
CA SER A 213 -24.55 -31.31 -20.32
C SER A 213 -25.50 -31.21 -19.13
N TYR A 214 -25.52 -30.04 -18.47
CA TYR A 214 -26.53 -29.75 -17.46
C TYR A 214 -27.91 -29.89 -18.12
N SER A 215 -28.74 -30.79 -17.59
CA SER A 215 -30.14 -30.97 -17.95
C SER A 215 -31.02 -30.04 -17.11
#